data_AF-A0A9E5BPG8-F1
#
_entry.id   AF-A0A9E5BPG8-F1
#
_cell.length_a   1.000
_cell.length_b   1.000
_cell.length_c   1.000
_cell.angle_alpha   90.00
_cell.angle_beta   90.00
_cell.angle_gamma   90.00
#
_symmetry.space_group_name_H-M   'P 1'
#
loop_
_entity.id
_entity.type
_entity.pdbx_description
1 polymer ?
#
loop_
_entity_poly.entity_id
_entity_poly.type
_entity_poly.pdbx_seq_one_letter_code
_entity_poly.pdbx_strand_id
1 'polypeptide(L)'
;AQAMMMMIPEAWEQHTLMDENRRAFYEYHAAMMEPWDGPAAMAFTDGRQIGATLDRNGLRPARYYVTDDDLVIMASEAGVLPIPENKIVQKWRLQPGKMFMIDMDQGRIIDDVELKNSVSKAKPYKSWIDAVRVKLDELDVSKKDTQDDAKHIRPAAKLLDRQQAFGYSQEDLKYLMAPMAQNAEEAIGSMGNDSPLAVLSDRSKSLYNYFKQLFAQVTNPPIDPIRENLVMSLVSFVGPKPNLLDTNNINPPMRLEISQPVLDLDDMTKVRHIEHYTGGKFRSHELDICYPVAWGKEGIEARLASLCAEATDAVRSGFNILIVSDRQVDREHMAIPALLATSAIHQHLVERGLRTSTGLVVETGSAREVHHFALLAGYGAEAIHPYLAMETLAEMAKGLSGDLSPEKAIKNFVKAIGKGLQKVMSKMGISTYMSYTGSQIFEAIGLNHELIDKYFKGTSSNVGGIGVFEVAEEALRMHHAAFGDDPVLA
;
A
#
# COMPACT_ATOMS: atom_id res chain seq x y z
N ALA A 1 27.38 7.69 -0.79
CA ALA A 1 26.29 8.51 -0.21
C ALA A 1 24.93 8.28 -0.89
N GLN A 2 24.83 8.53 -2.21
CA GLN A 2 23.55 8.49 -2.94
C GLN A 2 22.77 7.17 -2.74
N ALA A 3 23.42 6.02 -2.86
CA ALA A 3 22.78 4.72 -2.66
C ALA A 3 22.10 4.61 -1.28
N MET A 4 22.76 5.08 -0.22
CA MET A 4 22.20 5.07 1.13
C MET A 4 21.02 6.04 1.27
N MET A 5 21.07 7.21 0.63
CA MET A 5 19.95 8.15 0.61
C MET A 5 18.75 7.62 -0.19
N MET A 6 18.97 6.72 -1.15
CA MET A 6 17.90 6.06 -1.91
C MET A 6 17.25 4.91 -1.12
N MET A 7 18.06 4.07 -0.46
CA MET A 7 17.56 2.91 0.30
C MET A 7 16.99 3.30 1.67
N ILE A 8 17.64 4.25 2.37
CA ILE A 8 17.27 4.73 3.71
C ILE A 8 17.05 6.25 3.64
N PRO A 9 15.97 6.71 2.97
CA PRO A 9 15.70 8.14 2.83
C PRO A 9 15.26 8.77 4.15
N GLU A 10 15.54 10.07 4.29
CA GLU A 10 14.96 10.90 5.34
C GLU A 10 13.42 10.92 5.26
N ALA A 11 12.74 11.28 6.34
CA ALA A 11 11.33 11.66 6.25
C ALA A 11 11.23 13.01 5.52
N TRP A 12 10.69 13.01 4.29
CA TRP A 12 10.74 14.17 3.40
C TRP A 12 9.35 14.70 3.01
N GLU A 13 8.35 13.82 2.98
CA GLU A 13 7.01 14.06 2.45
C GLU A 13 6.33 15.24 3.18
N GLN A 14 6.30 15.17 4.51
CA GLN A 14 5.67 16.17 5.38
C GLN A 14 6.67 17.20 5.95
N HIS A 15 7.95 17.14 5.59
CA HIS A 15 9.00 17.98 6.20
C HIS A 15 9.07 19.38 5.56
N THR A 16 8.28 20.33 6.05
CA THR A 16 8.11 21.68 5.47
C THR A 16 9.39 22.53 5.45
N LEU A 17 10.37 22.26 6.32
CA LEU A 17 11.63 23.02 6.40
C LEU A 17 12.77 22.42 5.54
N MET A 18 12.49 21.41 4.72
CA MET A 18 13.51 20.75 3.90
C MET A 18 13.84 21.59 2.65
N ASP A 19 15.12 21.68 2.29
CA ASP A 19 15.54 22.29 1.02
C ASP A 19 14.81 21.65 -0.17
N GLU A 20 14.35 22.48 -1.11
CA GLU A 20 13.55 22.02 -2.25
C GLU A 20 14.29 21.04 -3.16
N ASN A 21 15.60 21.22 -3.37
CA ASN A 21 16.37 20.29 -4.20
C ASN A 21 16.52 18.94 -3.50
N ARG A 22 16.69 18.96 -2.18
CA ARG A 22 16.73 17.73 -1.37
C ARG A 22 15.40 17.00 -1.38
N ARG A 23 14.29 17.72 -1.22
CA ARG A 23 12.94 17.14 -1.36
C ARG A 23 12.75 16.52 -2.74
N ALA A 24 13.09 17.25 -3.80
CA ALA A 24 13.01 16.76 -5.18
C ALA A 24 13.89 15.53 -5.42
N PHE A 25 15.08 15.46 -4.81
CA PHE A 25 15.92 14.26 -4.86
C PHE A 25 15.18 13.04 -4.29
N TYR A 26 14.60 13.16 -3.09
CA TYR A 26 13.92 12.03 -2.46
C TYR A 26 12.65 11.64 -3.22
N GLU A 27 11.84 12.61 -3.62
CA GLU A 27 10.63 12.37 -4.41
C GLU A 27 10.94 11.65 -5.73
N TYR A 28 12.01 12.06 -6.42
CA TYR A 28 12.42 11.43 -7.66
C TYR A 28 12.78 9.95 -7.48
N HIS A 29 13.45 9.60 -6.37
CA HIS A 29 13.88 8.24 -6.10
C HIS A 29 12.82 7.39 -5.39
N ALA A 30 11.84 7.99 -4.71
CA ALA A 30 10.75 7.28 -4.03
C ALA A 30 9.94 6.38 -4.98
N ALA A 31 9.78 6.78 -6.25
CA ALA A 31 9.12 5.94 -7.24
C ALA A 31 10.02 4.84 -7.83
N MET A 32 11.33 4.86 -7.57
CA MET A 32 12.28 3.84 -8.03
C MET A 32 12.53 2.76 -6.98
N MET A 33 12.55 3.14 -5.71
CA MET A 33 12.87 2.27 -4.59
C MET A 33 12.02 2.68 -3.39
N GLU A 34 11.24 1.72 -2.90
CA GLU A 34 10.58 1.86 -1.61
C GLU A 34 11.62 1.91 -0.46
N PRO A 35 11.38 2.69 0.61
CA PRO A 35 12.28 2.75 1.75
C PRO A 35 12.48 1.37 2.42
N TRP A 36 13.73 1.06 2.76
CA TRP A 36 14.09 -0.11 3.57
C TRP A 36 13.94 0.25 5.04
N ASP A 37 12.71 0.17 5.52
CA ASP A 37 12.33 0.54 6.89
C ASP A 37 12.81 -0.46 7.94
N GLY A 38 12.95 0.03 9.18
CA GLY A 38 13.33 -0.74 10.36
C GLY A 38 14.48 -0.09 11.13
N PRO A 39 14.73 -0.50 12.40
CA PRO A 39 15.82 0.06 13.19
C PRO A 39 17.19 -0.25 12.58
N ALA A 40 17.92 0.78 12.14
CA ALA A 40 19.21 0.60 11.48
C ALA A 40 20.24 1.64 11.92
N ALA A 41 21.45 1.17 12.22
CA ALA A 41 22.67 1.97 12.27
C ALA A 41 23.64 1.33 11.29
N MET A 42 23.84 1.98 10.15
CA MET A 42 24.59 1.44 9.02
C MET A 42 25.94 2.12 8.94
N ALA A 43 27.02 1.36 8.95
CA ALA A 43 28.34 1.78 8.50
C ALA A 43 28.60 1.18 7.10
N PHE A 44 29.15 1.97 6.19
CA PHE A 44 29.33 1.57 4.79
C PHE A 44 30.57 2.21 4.19
N THR A 45 31.10 1.61 3.12
CA THR A 45 32.21 2.16 2.36
C THR A 45 32.15 1.70 0.90
N ASP A 46 32.64 2.54 -0.01
CA ASP A 46 32.87 2.19 -1.42
C ASP A 46 34.38 1.96 -1.72
N GLY A 47 35.21 1.87 -0.67
CA GLY A 47 36.66 1.76 -0.76
C GLY A 47 37.40 3.11 -0.84
N ARG A 48 36.70 4.22 -1.08
CA ARG A 48 37.27 5.59 -1.08
C ARG A 48 36.67 6.45 0.03
N GLN A 49 35.37 6.33 0.23
CA GLN A 49 34.61 7.03 1.24
C GLN A 49 34.15 6.03 2.30
N ILE A 50 34.15 6.46 3.55
CA ILE A 50 33.62 5.70 4.69
C ILE A 50 32.50 6.54 5.27
N GLY A 51 31.31 5.97 5.40
CA GLY A 51 30.16 6.69 5.91
C GLY A 51 29.35 5.88 6.91
N ALA A 52 28.48 6.59 7.60
CA ALA A 52 27.45 6.00 8.43
C ALA A 52 26.14 6.77 8.35
N THR A 53 25.03 6.07 8.46
CA THR A 53 23.68 6.64 8.48
C THR A 53 22.79 5.87 9.45
N LEU A 54 21.74 6.51 9.93
CA LEU A 54 20.70 5.88 10.72
C LEU A 54 19.44 5.70 9.86
N ASP A 55 18.56 4.83 10.32
CA ASP A 55 17.18 4.81 9.83
C ASP A 55 16.49 6.17 10.05
N ARG A 56 15.36 6.37 9.35
CA ARG A 56 14.63 7.64 9.34
C ARG A 56 14.15 8.09 10.73
N ASN A 57 13.96 7.14 11.65
CA ASN A 57 13.51 7.38 13.03
C ASN A 57 14.70 7.42 14.02
N GLY A 58 15.88 6.99 13.60
CA GLY A 58 17.09 6.89 14.42
C GLY A 58 16.92 5.97 15.62
N LEU A 59 16.37 4.78 15.39
CA LEU A 59 16.00 3.80 16.41
C LEU A 59 17.22 3.04 16.98
N ARG A 60 18.40 3.19 16.35
CA ARG A 60 19.67 2.61 16.83
C ARG A 60 20.66 3.71 17.23
N PRO A 61 21.42 3.52 18.33
CA PRO A 61 22.44 4.48 18.72
C PRO A 61 23.66 4.34 17.81
N ALA A 62 24.25 5.48 17.44
CA ALA A 62 25.58 5.56 16.85
C ALA A 62 26.28 6.80 17.41
N ARG A 63 27.44 6.59 18.05
CA ARG A 63 28.27 7.64 18.64
C ARG A 63 29.64 7.62 18.00
N TYR A 64 30.24 8.80 17.85
CA TYR A 64 31.58 8.90 17.30
C TYR A 64 32.45 9.91 18.05
N TYR A 65 33.75 9.68 17.96
CA TYR A 65 34.80 10.53 18.49
C TYR A 65 35.80 10.86 17.39
N VAL A 66 36.27 12.11 17.39
CA VAL A 66 37.37 12.57 16.55
C VAL A 66 38.51 12.97 17.49
N THR A 67 39.70 12.47 17.20
CA THR A 67 40.91 12.73 17.97
C THR A 67 41.81 13.77 17.29
N ASP A 68 42.81 14.27 18.00
CA ASP A 68 43.77 15.25 17.50
C ASP A 68 44.81 14.66 16.52
N ASP A 69 44.92 13.33 16.45
CA ASP A 69 45.69 12.56 15.47
C ASP A 69 44.82 12.01 14.30
N ASP A 70 43.71 12.69 14.01
CA ASP A 70 42.78 12.42 12.89
C ASP A 70 42.13 11.02 12.89
N LEU A 71 42.19 10.28 14.00
CA LEU A 71 41.48 9.02 14.15
C LEU A 71 40.00 9.27 14.47
N VAL A 72 39.13 8.70 13.64
CA VAL A 72 37.68 8.67 13.86
C VAL A 72 37.26 7.29 14.32
N ILE A 73 36.54 7.25 15.45
CA ILE A 73 36.02 6.01 16.02
C ILE A 73 34.51 6.16 16.12
N MET A 74 33.77 5.21 15.51
CA MET A 74 32.32 5.14 15.62
C MET A 74 31.89 3.78 16.17
N ALA A 75 30.94 3.79 17.09
CA ALA A 75 30.36 2.57 17.65
C ALA A 75 28.91 2.81 18.09
N SER A 76 28.20 1.73 18.40
CA SER A 76 26.85 1.78 18.99
C SER A 76 26.87 2.46 20.37
N GLU A 77 27.97 2.31 21.11
CA GLU A 77 28.13 2.80 22.47
C GLU A 77 29.33 3.73 22.62
N ALA A 78 29.25 4.55 23.67
CA ALA A 78 30.35 5.41 24.09
C ALA A 78 31.34 4.59 24.93
N GLY A 79 32.65 4.84 24.78
CA GLY A 79 33.67 4.22 25.65
C GLY A 79 34.08 2.79 25.27
N VAL A 80 33.81 2.34 24.05
CA VAL A 80 34.22 1.02 23.55
C VAL A 80 35.74 0.83 23.46
N LEU A 81 36.49 1.92 23.31
CA LEU A 81 37.95 1.93 23.24
C LEU A 81 38.52 2.90 24.28
N PRO A 82 39.66 2.57 24.93
CA PRO A 82 40.26 3.40 25.96
C PRO A 82 41.07 4.57 25.36
N ILE A 83 40.38 5.58 24.83
CA ILE A 83 40.99 6.76 24.25
C ILE A 83 41.24 7.82 25.33
N PRO A 84 42.47 8.37 25.48
CA PRO A 84 42.75 9.45 26.42
C PRO A 84 41.88 10.69 26.14
N GLU A 85 41.21 11.22 27.16
CA GLU A 85 40.29 12.37 27.03
C GLU A 85 40.96 13.63 26.45
N ASN A 86 42.24 13.84 26.77
CA ASN A 86 43.00 14.99 26.28
C ASN A 86 43.28 14.95 24.77
N LYS A 87 43.14 13.78 24.12
CA LYS A 87 43.26 13.64 22.66
C LYS A 87 41.94 13.89 21.92
N ILE A 88 40.81 13.93 22.62
CA ILE A 88 39.50 13.96 21.97
C ILE A 88 39.11 15.40 21.62
N VAL A 89 39.02 15.69 20.33
CA VAL A 89 38.63 17.01 19.81
C VAL A 89 37.11 17.14 19.74
N GLN A 90 36.42 16.06 19.39
CA GLN A 90 34.96 16.06 19.26
C GLN A 90 34.35 14.76 19.77
N LYS A 91 33.22 14.89 20.50
CA LYS A 91 32.35 13.78 20.89
C LYS A 91 30.94 14.08 20.42
N TRP A 92 30.36 13.21 19.61
CA TRP A 92 29.01 13.44 19.10
C TRP A 92 28.22 12.15 18.84
N ARG A 93 26.97 12.30 18.40
CA ARG A 93 26.10 11.20 17.99
C ARG A 93 25.54 11.45 16.60
N LEU A 94 25.30 10.37 15.86
CA LEU A 94 24.54 10.44 14.62
C LEU A 94 23.07 10.72 14.95
N GLN A 95 22.44 11.60 14.19
CA GLN A 95 21.04 12.00 14.38
C GLN A 95 20.17 11.36 13.30
N PRO A 96 18.87 11.11 13.56
CA PRO A 96 17.95 10.63 12.55
C PRO A 96 18.04 11.47 11.27
N GLY A 97 18.12 10.79 10.14
CA GLY A 97 18.22 11.44 8.83
C GLY A 97 19.57 12.07 8.49
N LYS A 98 20.52 12.20 9.42
CA LYS A 98 21.87 12.71 9.10
C LYS A 98 22.82 11.59 8.66
N MET A 99 23.76 11.95 7.81
CA MET A 99 24.83 11.08 7.34
C MET A 99 26.18 11.61 7.82
N PHE A 100 26.99 10.71 8.35
CA PHE A 100 28.40 10.98 8.64
C PHE A 100 29.23 10.41 7.49
N MET A 101 30.18 11.18 6.97
CA MET A 101 30.99 10.78 5.82
C MET A 101 32.44 11.26 5.96
N ILE A 102 33.37 10.38 5.66
CA ILE A 102 34.81 10.66 5.55
C ILE A 102 35.22 10.36 4.11
N ASP A 103 35.92 11.31 3.48
CA ASP A 103 36.52 11.13 2.18
C ASP A 103 38.03 10.96 2.36
N MET A 104 38.54 9.77 2.02
CA MET A 104 39.95 9.43 2.24
C MET A 104 40.88 10.12 1.25
N ASP A 105 40.39 10.50 0.06
CA ASP A 105 41.19 11.21 -0.94
C ASP A 105 41.33 12.70 -0.57
N GLN A 106 40.27 13.30 -0.01
CA GLN A 106 40.30 14.68 0.50
C GLN A 106 40.89 14.78 1.92
N GLY A 107 40.99 13.67 2.64
CA GLY A 107 41.51 13.61 4.01
C GLY A 107 40.65 14.39 5.03
N ARG A 108 39.33 14.42 4.85
CA ARG A 108 38.43 15.18 5.75
C ARG A 108 37.07 14.52 5.96
N ILE A 109 36.41 14.92 7.05
CA ILE A 109 34.99 14.66 7.29
C ILE A 109 34.17 15.63 6.42
N ILE A 110 33.23 15.10 5.64
CA ILE A 110 32.29 15.89 4.84
C ILE A 110 31.04 16.18 5.68
N ASP A 111 30.62 17.45 5.73
CA ASP A 111 29.41 17.87 6.43
C ASP A 111 28.14 17.32 5.77
N ASP A 112 27.10 17.03 6.56
CA ASP A 112 25.82 16.48 6.08
C ASP A 112 25.14 17.37 5.04
N VAL A 113 25.17 18.70 5.26
CA VAL A 113 24.55 19.67 4.36
C VAL A 113 25.33 19.74 3.06
N GLU A 114 26.65 19.78 3.13
CA GLU A 114 27.53 19.75 1.95
C GLU A 114 27.28 18.48 1.13
N LEU A 115 27.32 17.31 1.79
CA LEU A 115 27.13 16.01 1.16
C LEU A 115 25.77 15.93 0.45
N LYS A 116 24.68 16.22 1.15
CA LYS A 116 23.34 16.13 0.58
C LYS A 116 23.10 17.16 -0.50
N ASN A 117 23.67 18.36 -0.38
CA ASN A 117 23.58 19.37 -1.44
C ASN A 117 24.32 18.94 -2.71
N SER A 118 25.48 18.30 -2.58
CA SER A 118 26.21 17.77 -3.74
C SER A 118 25.38 16.71 -4.49
N VAL A 119 24.71 15.81 -3.75
CA VAL A 119 23.89 14.74 -4.33
C VAL A 119 22.58 15.29 -4.89
N SER A 120 21.90 16.18 -4.15
CA SER A 120 20.59 16.71 -4.54
C SER A 120 20.66 17.73 -5.68
N LYS A 121 21.82 18.38 -5.87
CA LYS A 121 22.05 19.32 -6.97
C LYS A 121 22.81 18.70 -8.14
N ALA A 122 23.18 17.42 -8.07
CA ALA A 122 23.87 16.73 -9.14
C ALA A 122 23.06 16.72 -10.45
N LYS A 123 21.73 16.75 -10.34
CA LYS A 123 20.78 16.70 -11.48
C LYS A 123 19.59 17.61 -11.21
N PRO A 124 18.88 18.08 -12.26
CA PRO A 124 17.71 18.94 -12.11
C PRO A 124 16.45 18.12 -11.74
N TYR A 125 16.46 17.44 -10.58
CA TYR A 125 15.40 16.52 -10.17
C TYR A 125 14.00 17.16 -10.18
N LYS A 126 13.89 18.43 -9.75
CA LYS A 126 12.63 19.18 -9.75
C LYS A 126 12.03 19.26 -11.15
N SER A 127 12.82 19.70 -12.13
CA SER A 127 12.39 19.79 -13.52
C SER A 127 12.05 18.42 -14.12
N TRP A 128 12.76 17.36 -13.71
CA TRP A 128 12.44 16.00 -14.15
C TRP A 128 11.11 15.51 -13.59
N ILE A 129 10.84 15.74 -12.30
CA ILE A 129 9.56 15.40 -11.68
C ILE A 129 8.42 16.14 -12.39
N ASP A 130 8.54 17.46 -12.54
CA ASP A 130 7.49 18.28 -13.14
C ASP A 130 7.17 17.88 -14.60
N ALA A 131 8.14 17.31 -15.32
CA ALA A 131 7.95 16.84 -16.69
C ALA A 131 7.27 15.46 -16.80
N VAL A 132 7.35 14.61 -15.77
CA VAL A 132 6.90 13.20 -15.85
C VAL A 132 5.82 12.82 -14.85
N ARG A 133 5.59 13.64 -13.83
CA ARG A 133 4.61 13.37 -12.77
C ARG A 133 3.22 13.77 -13.24
N VAL A 134 2.28 12.86 -13.05
CA VAL A 134 0.85 13.10 -13.16
C VAL A 134 0.26 12.83 -11.78
N LYS A 135 -0.20 13.89 -11.10
CA LYS A 135 -0.88 13.76 -9.81
C LYS A 135 -2.38 13.64 -10.03
N LEU A 136 -2.96 12.53 -9.59
CA LEU A 136 -4.39 12.25 -9.82
C LEU A 136 -5.29 13.31 -9.17
N ASP A 137 -4.91 13.78 -7.98
CA ASP A 137 -5.60 14.81 -7.21
C ASP A 137 -5.63 16.18 -7.90
N GLU A 138 -4.65 16.47 -8.77
CA GLU A 138 -4.54 17.73 -9.50
C GLU A 138 -5.27 17.69 -10.85
N LEU A 139 -5.73 16.51 -11.29
CA LEU A 139 -6.51 16.36 -12.51
C LEU A 139 -7.99 16.61 -12.25
N ASP A 140 -8.61 17.43 -13.09
CA ASP A 140 -10.06 17.60 -13.09
C ASP A 140 -10.73 16.40 -13.79
N VAL A 141 -11.76 15.83 -13.14
CA VAL A 141 -12.55 14.77 -13.77
C VAL A 141 -13.32 15.34 -14.97
N SER A 142 -13.20 14.67 -16.11
CA SER A 142 -13.85 15.08 -17.35
C SER A 142 -15.33 14.72 -17.26
N LYS A 143 -16.20 15.70 -17.47
CA LYS A 143 -17.66 15.47 -17.53
C LYS A 143 -18.05 14.43 -18.58
N LYS A 144 -17.27 14.31 -19.66
CA LYS A 144 -17.51 13.30 -20.70
C LYS A 144 -17.23 11.90 -20.16
N ASP A 145 -16.15 11.76 -19.40
CA ASP A 145 -15.68 10.49 -18.85
C ASP A 145 -16.64 10.02 -17.75
N THR A 146 -17.11 10.93 -16.89
CA THR A 146 -18.18 10.64 -15.92
C THR A 146 -19.48 10.22 -16.60
N GLN A 147 -19.84 10.86 -17.72
CA GLN A 147 -21.03 10.49 -18.50
C GLN A 147 -20.86 9.16 -19.22
N ASP A 148 -19.65 8.82 -19.65
CA ASP A 148 -19.32 7.55 -20.27
C ASP A 148 -19.45 6.41 -19.25
N ASP A 149 -18.82 6.59 -18.08
CA ASP A 149 -18.95 5.66 -16.96
C ASP A 149 -20.41 5.49 -16.55
N ALA A 150 -21.20 6.56 -16.43
CA ALA A 150 -22.62 6.46 -16.11
C ALA A 150 -23.46 5.70 -17.17
N LYS A 151 -23.00 5.64 -18.42
CA LYS A 151 -23.66 4.89 -19.50
C LYS A 151 -23.25 3.43 -19.52
N HIS A 152 -21.97 3.15 -19.37
CA HIS A 152 -21.37 1.84 -19.58
C HIS A 152 -21.21 1.03 -18.29
N ILE A 153 -21.09 1.72 -17.15
CA ILE A 153 -20.83 1.14 -15.84
C ILE A 153 -22.08 1.32 -14.99
N ARG A 154 -23.01 0.37 -15.14
CA ARG A 154 -24.20 0.30 -14.30
C ARG A 154 -24.08 -0.88 -13.35
N PRO A 155 -24.46 -0.73 -12.07
CA PRO A 155 -24.58 -1.87 -11.19
C PRO A 155 -25.48 -2.93 -11.83
N ALA A 156 -24.96 -4.14 -11.99
CA ALA A 156 -25.71 -5.24 -12.59
C ALA A 156 -26.82 -5.77 -11.66
N ALA A 157 -26.75 -5.45 -10.36
CA ALA A 157 -27.74 -5.78 -9.34
C ALA A 157 -28.05 -4.58 -8.42
N LYS A 158 -29.14 -4.69 -7.63
CA LYS A 158 -29.51 -3.66 -6.66
C LYS A 158 -28.45 -3.53 -5.56
N LEU A 159 -28.45 -2.38 -4.87
CA LEU A 159 -27.50 -2.11 -3.78
C LEU A 159 -27.59 -3.17 -2.67
N LEU A 160 -28.80 -3.49 -2.21
CA LEU A 160 -29.02 -4.48 -1.16
C LEU A 160 -28.53 -5.88 -1.56
N ASP A 161 -28.84 -6.32 -2.78
CA ASP A 161 -28.42 -7.63 -3.30
C ASP A 161 -26.87 -7.72 -3.34
N ARG A 162 -26.20 -6.66 -3.78
CA ARG A 162 -24.72 -6.59 -3.77
C ARG A 162 -24.15 -6.58 -2.35
N GLN A 163 -24.73 -5.80 -1.44
CA GLN A 163 -24.34 -5.81 -0.03
C GLN A 163 -24.42 -7.22 0.56
N GLN A 164 -25.51 -7.93 0.31
CA GLN A 164 -25.67 -9.32 0.76
C GLN A 164 -24.66 -10.26 0.10
N ALA A 165 -24.40 -10.11 -1.21
CA ALA A 165 -23.46 -10.96 -1.95
C ALA A 165 -22.02 -10.84 -1.42
N PHE A 166 -21.62 -9.64 -0.96
CA PHE A 166 -20.32 -9.40 -0.32
C PHE A 166 -20.35 -9.52 1.22
N GLY A 167 -21.44 -10.05 1.77
CA GLY A 167 -21.58 -10.38 3.19
C GLY A 167 -21.55 -9.16 4.11
N TYR A 168 -22.09 -8.02 3.67
CA TYR A 168 -22.32 -6.87 4.56
C TYR A 168 -23.36 -7.25 5.61
N SER A 169 -23.13 -6.84 6.85
CA SER A 169 -24.09 -7.03 7.93
C SER A 169 -24.61 -5.70 8.45
N GLN A 170 -25.79 -5.70 9.09
CA GLN A 170 -26.29 -4.52 9.80
C GLN A 170 -25.34 -4.07 10.91
N GLU A 171 -24.57 -5.00 11.50
CA GLU A 171 -23.54 -4.69 12.49
C GLU A 171 -22.36 -3.95 11.85
N ASP A 172 -21.95 -4.36 10.64
CA ASP A 172 -20.88 -3.69 9.89
C ASP A 172 -21.29 -2.24 9.59
N LEU A 173 -22.53 -2.03 9.14
CA LEU A 173 -23.04 -0.70 8.82
C LEU A 173 -23.10 0.18 10.07
N LYS A 174 -23.75 -0.32 11.13
CA LYS A 174 -24.04 0.46 12.34
C LYS A 174 -22.81 0.68 13.22
N TYR A 175 -22.01 -0.35 13.45
CA TYR A 175 -20.93 -0.31 14.42
C TYR A 175 -19.57 -0.04 13.80
N LEU A 176 -19.35 -0.34 12.51
CA LEU A 176 -18.05 -0.11 11.86
C LEU A 176 -18.09 1.11 10.92
N MET A 177 -19.00 1.11 9.94
CA MET A 177 -19.02 2.14 8.90
C MET A 177 -19.59 3.48 9.38
N ALA A 178 -20.64 3.48 10.21
CA ALA A 178 -21.24 4.72 10.70
C ALA A 178 -20.25 5.59 11.52
N PRO A 179 -19.45 5.04 12.47
CA PRO A 179 -18.41 5.82 13.14
C PRO A 179 -17.36 6.41 12.19
N MET A 180 -16.94 5.65 11.16
CA MET A 180 -16.00 6.15 10.15
C MET A 180 -16.59 7.32 9.36
N ALA A 181 -17.87 7.22 9.00
CA ALA A 181 -18.59 8.27 8.28
C ALA A 181 -18.77 9.55 9.12
N GLN A 182 -19.03 9.42 10.42
CA GLN A 182 -19.34 10.53 11.31
C GLN A 182 -18.08 11.21 11.85
N ASN A 183 -17.13 10.43 12.35
CA ASN A 183 -16.00 10.91 13.13
C ASN A 183 -14.69 10.93 12.34
N ALA A 184 -14.66 10.34 11.13
CA ALA A 184 -13.45 10.12 10.35
C ALA A 184 -12.38 9.32 11.12
N GLU A 185 -12.85 8.38 11.95
CA GLU A 185 -12.07 7.48 12.80
C GLU A 185 -12.73 6.10 12.81
N GLU A 186 -11.92 5.05 12.94
CA GLU A 186 -12.44 3.69 13.07
C GLU A 186 -13.25 3.52 14.36
N ALA A 187 -14.10 2.49 14.37
CA ALA A 187 -14.88 2.15 15.55
C ALA A 187 -13.99 1.68 16.71
N ILE A 188 -14.34 2.12 17.92
CA ILE A 188 -13.71 1.65 19.16
C ILE A 188 -14.68 0.70 19.87
N GLY A 189 -14.17 -0.45 20.29
CA GLY A 189 -14.87 -1.44 21.10
C GLY A 189 -14.07 -1.82 22.35
N SER A 190 -14.62 -2.74 23.15
CA SER A 190 -13.97 -3.32 24.33
C SER A 190 -14.25 -4.82 24.42
N MET A 191 -13.64 -5.50 25.39
CA MET A 191 -13.63 -6.97 25.56
C MET A 191 -12.81 -7.73 24.50
N GLY A 192 -12.62 -9.03 24.72
CA GLY A 192 -11.95 -9.93 23.78
C GLY A 192 -12.90 -10.38 22.66
N ASN A 193 -12.33 -10.90 21.57
CA ASN A 193 -13.10 -11.54 20.51
C ASN A 193 -13.44 -12.98 20.92
N ASP A 194 -14.69 -13.23 21.30
CA ASP A 194 -15.22 -14.55 21.66
C ASP A 194 -15.89 -15.28 20.47
N SER A 195 -15.73 -14.74 19.25
CA SER A 195 -16.19 -15.44 18.05
C SER A 195 -15.22 -16.58 17.71
N PRO A 196 -15.72 -17.71 17.16
CA PRO A 196 -14.86 -18.77 16.67
C PRO A 196 -13.91 -18.27 15.57
N LEU A 197 -12.76 -18.93 15.43
CA LEU A 197 -11.89 -18.73 14.27
C LEU A 197 -12.68 -18.97 12.98
N ALA A 198 -12.33 -18.27 11.89
CA ALA A 198 -13.11 -18.31 10.65
C ALA A 198 -13.37 -19.74 10.15
N VAL A 199 -12.33 -20.58 10.14
CA VAL A 199 -12.39 -21.99 9.76
C VAL A 199 -13.28 -22.87 10.65
N LEU A 200 -13.61 -22.42 11.86
CA LEU A 200 -14.48 -23.12 12.82
C LEU A 200 -15.89 -22.51 12.88
N SER A 201 -16.16 -21.45 12.12
CA SER A 201 -17.46 -20.78 12.14
C SER A 201 -18.50 -21.61 11.40
N ASP A 202 -19.73 -21.59 11.91
CA ASP A 202 -20.93 -22.10 11.25
C ASP A 202 -21.48 -21.14 10.17
N ARG A 203 -21.00 -19.89 10.15
CA ARG A 203 -21.37 -18.85 9.18
C ARG A 203 -20.29 -18.71 8.13
N SER A 204 -20.71 -18.43 6.89
CA SER A 204 -19.77 -18.08 5.82
C SER A 204 -19.01 -16.82 6.20
N LYS A 205 -17.67 -16.87 6.17
CA LYS A 205 -16.79 -15.75 6.51
C LYS A 205 -16.10 -15.25 5.25
N SER A 206 -15.91 -13.93 5.16
CA SER A 206 -15.05 -13.38 4.11
C SER A 206 -13.62 -13.88 4.25
N LEU A 207 -12.93 -14.07 3.12
CA LEU A 207 -11.54 -14.53 3.06
C LEU A 207 -10.60 -13.66 3.90
N TYR A 208 -10.89 -12.36 4.06
CA TYR A 208 -10.11 -11.46 4.91
C TYR A 208 -9.98 -11.99 6.36
N ASN A 209 -10.99 -12.68 6.90
CA ASN A 209 -11.02 -13.15 8.29
C ASN A 209 -10.02 -14.27 8.59
N TYR A 210 -9.54 -14.97 7.56
CA TYR A 210 -8.55 -16.05 7.69
C TYR A 210 -7.13 -15.51 7.89
N PHE A 211 -6.90 -14.22 7.66
CA PHE A 211 -5.60 -13.60 7.86
C PHE A 211 -5.58 -12.80 9.17
N LYS A 212 -4.43 -12.79 9.84
CA LYS A 212 -4.16 -12.01 11.05
C LYS A 212 -2.98 -11.10 10.82
N GLN A 213 -3.12 -9.84 11.21
CA GLN A 213 -2.04 -8.86 11.11
C GLN A 213 -0.89 -9.27 12.01
N LEU A 214 0.31 -9.39 11.45
CA LEU A 214 1.52 -9.52 12.25
C LEU A 214 1.84 -8.17 12.90
N PHE A 215 2.52 -8.23 14.03
CA PHE A 215 3.00 -7.05 14.75
C PHE A 215 4.36 -7.33 15.37
N ALA A 216 5.17 -6.29 15.50
CA ALA A 216 6.51 -6.41 16.03
C ALA A 216 6.46 -6.59 17.56
N GLN A 217 7.26 -7.52 18.06
CA GLN A 217 7.49 -7.72 19.48
C GLN A 217 8.98 -7.88 19.72
N VAL A 218 9.57 -7.05 20.56
CA VAL A 218 10.99 -7.07 20.98
C VAL A 218 12.00 -6.76 19.87
N THR A 219 11.93 -7.41 18.70
CA THR A 219 12.91 -7.33 17.62
C THR A 219 13.07 -5.94 17.02
N ASN A 220 11.94 -5.25 16.85
CA ASN A 220 11.82 -3.89 16.37
C ASN A 220 10.64 -3.21 17.09
N PRO A 221 10.72 -1.90 17.39
CA PRO A 221 9.63 -1.18 18.02
C PRO A 221 8.56 -0.79 16.99
N PRO A 222 7.27 -0.81 17.37
CA PRO A 222 6.23 -0.15 16.60
C PRO A 222 6.39 1.37 16.63
N ILE A 223 5.79 2.06 15.67
CA ILE A 223 5.77 3.53 15.57
C ILE A 223 4.44 4.07 16.12
N ASP A 224 4.46 5.28 16.70
CA ASP A 224 3.23 5.98 17.09
C ASP A 224 2.63 6.72 15.87
N PRO A 225 1.54 6.22 15.27
CA PRO A 225 0.99 6.79 14.04
C PRO A 225 0.31 8.15 14.25
N ILE A 226 0.14 8.60 15.50
CA ILE A 226 -0.48 9.88 15.83
C ILE A 226 0.61 10.91 16.14
N ARG A 227 1.53 10.59 17.06
CA ARG A 227 2.58 11.52 17.52
C ARG A 227 3.75 11.62 16.55
N GLU A 228 4.05 10.53 15.84
CA GLU A 228 5.16 10.44 14.89
C GLU A 228 4.67 10.39 13.44
N ASN A 229 3.45 10.87 13.16
CA ASN A 229 2.85 10.86 11.81
C ASN A 229 3.72 11.57 10.74
N LEU A 230 4.61 12.48 11.14
CA LEU A 230 5.51 13.19 10.22
C LEU A 230 6.42 12.23 9.43
N VAL A 231 6.77 11.08 10.02
CA VAL A 231 7.60 10.07 9.36
C VAL A 231 6.78 9.09 8.53
N MET A 232 5.44 9.14 8.60
CA MET A 232 4.55 8.22 7.91
C MET A 232 4.03 8.81 6.60
N SER A 233 3.82 7.94 5.60
CA SER A 233 3.28 8.34 4.29
C SER A 233 2.34 7.29 3.71
N LEU A 234 1.21 7.76 3.17
CA LEU A 234 0.26 6.97 2.38
C LEU A 234 0.38 7.23 0.87
N VAL A 235 1.31 8.07 0.45
CA VAL A 235 1.56 8.34 -0.97
C VAL A 235 1.90 7.01 -1.66
N SER A 236 1.31 6.82 -2.83
CA SER A 236 1.51 5.64 -3.66
C SER A 236 1.76 6.06 -5.10
N PHE A 237 2.56 5.28 -5.82
CA PHE A 237 2.80 5.46 -7.25
C PHE A 237 2.19 4.28 -7.99
N VAL A 238 1.26 4.57 -8.89
CA VAL A 238 0.59 3.55 -9.71
C VAL A 238 1.27 3.47 -11.06
N GLY A 239 1.67 2.27 -11.47
CA GLY A 239 2.21 2.02 -12.81
C GLY A 239 3.65 1.53 -12.87
N PRO A 240 4.35 1.75 -14.00
CA PRO A 240 5.65 1.15 -14.24
C PRO A 240 6.74 1.77 -13.35
N LYS A 241 7.52 0.92 -12.68
CA LYS A 241 8.71 1.31 -11.93
C LYS A 241 9.87 1.63 -12.89
N PRO A 242 10.59 2.74 -12.71
CA PRO A 242 11.77 3.06 -13.52
C PRO A 242 12.91 2.07 -13.30
N ASN A 243 13.84 2.00 -14.24
CA ASN A 243 15.06 1.23 -14.06
C ASN A 243 15.96 1.90 -13.00
N LEU A 244 16.18 1.20 -11.89
CA LEU A 244 17.01 1.65 -10.77
C LEU A 244 18.48 1.91 -11.14
N LEU A 245 19.02 1.13 -12.08
CA LEU A 245 20.44 1.18 -12.45
C LEU A 245 20.72 2.20 -13.57
N ASP A 246 19.67 2.66 -14.26
CA ASP A 246 19.81 3.62 -15.35
C ASP A 246 19.88 5.05 -14.82
N THR A 247 21.06 5.40 -14.30
CA THR A 247 21.32 6.72 -13.75
C THR A 247 21.38 7.82 -14.81
N ASN A 248 21.57 7.50 -16.09
CA ASN A 248 21.71 8.49 -17.16
C ASN A 248 20.41 8.74 -17.92
N ASN A 249 19.30 8.17 -17.48
CA ASN A 249 18.03 8.34 -18.16
C ASN A 249 17.55 9.80 -18.12
N ILE A 250 17.55 10.44 -19.29
CA ILE A 250 17.10 11.83 -19.46
C ILE A 250 15.57 11.90 -19.60
N ASN A 251 14.90 10.78 -19.88
CA ASN A 251 13.46 10.70 -20.09
C ASN A 251 12.84 9.58 -19.23
N PRO A 252 12.75 9.79 -17.90
CA PRO A 252 12.16 8.80 -17.02
C PRO A 252 10.70 8.48 -17.43
N PRO A 253 10.22 7.26 -17.21
CA PRO A 253 8.83 6.93 -17.50
C PRO A 253 7.90 7.83 -16.70
N MET A 254 6.75 8.17 -17.30
CA MET A 254 5.70 8.94 -16.65
C MET A 254 5.20 8.17 -15.42
N ARG A 255 4.78 8.89 -14.38
CA ARG A 255 4.38 8.32 -13.08
C ARG A 255 3.04 8.87 -12.66
N LEU A 256 2.13 7.98 -12.26
CA LEU A 256 0.86 8.37 -11.67
C LEU A 256 1.01 8.39 -10.15
N GLU A 257 0.95 9.56 -9.54
CA GLU A 257 1.03 9.76 -8.10
C GLU A 257 -0.37 9.94 -7.53
N ILE A 258 -0.65 9.22 -6.44
CA ILE A 258 -1.86 9.38 -5.62
C ILE A 258 -1.46 9.73 -4.19
N SER A 259 -2.16 10.68 -3.58
CA SER A 259 -1.84 11.13 -2.21
C SER A 259 -2.16 10.09 -1.13
N GLN A 260 -3.07 9.17 -1.45
CA GLN A 260 -3.51 8.07 -0.60
C GLN A 260 -3.98 6.89 -1.46
N PRO A 261 -3.96 5.66 -0.93
CA PRO A 261 -4.31 4.48 -1.71
C PRO A 261 -5.82 4.27 -1.88
N VAL A 262 -6.69 5.03 -1.20
CA VAL A 262 -8.14 4.87 -1.31
C VAL A 262 -8.68 5.88 -2.31
N LEU A 263 -9.18 5.37 -3.45
CA LEU A 263 -9.71 6.18 -4.54
C LEU A 263 -11.20 6.43 -4.33
N ASP A 264 -11.65 7.68 -4.55
CA ASP A 264 -13.07 7.98 -4.68
C ASP A 264 -13.60 7.70 -6.10
N LEU A 265 -14.87 8.03 -6.33
CA LEU A 265 -15.53 7.78 -7.62
C LEU A 265 -14.90 8.58 -8.76
N ASP A 266 -14.52 9.83 -8.50
CA ASP A 266 -13.92 10.71 -9.49
C ASP A 266 -12.50 10.24 -9.80
N ASP A 267 -11.73 9.90 -8.77
CA ASP A 267 -10.37 9.36 -8.91
C ASP A 267 -10.36 8.03 -9.66
N MET A 268 -11.32 7.14 -9.37
CA MET A 268 -11.46 5.89 -10.12
C MET A 268 -11.81 6.15 -11.60
N THR A 269 -12.69 7.11 -11.87
CA THR A 269 -13.03 7.53 -13.24
C THR A 269 -11.78 8.03 -13.98
N LYS A 270 -10.97 8.87 -13.34
CA LYS A 270 -9.71 9.37 -13.91
C LYS A 270 -8.71 8.24 -14.19
N VAL A 271 -8.58 7.25 -13.30
CA VAL A 271 -7.72 6.08 -13.50
C VAL A 271 -8.20 5.22 -14.66
N ARG A 272 -9.52 5.01 -14.78
CA ARG A 272 -10.12 4.25 -15.87
C ARG A 272 -9.89 4.94 -17.22
N HIS A 273 -10.00 6.27 -17.29
CA HIS A 273 -9.80 7.06 -18.50
C HIS A 273 -8.42 7.73 -18.59
N ILE A 274 -7.41 7.18 -17.91
CA ILE A 274 -6.08 7.80 -17.75
C ILE A 274 -5.39 8.11 -19.09
N GLU A 275 -5.77 7.40 -20.15
CA GLU A 275 -5.27 7.62 -21.51
C GLU A 275 -5.53 9.05 -22.00
N HIS A 276 -6.71 9.61 -21.67
CA HIS A 276 -7.11 10.98 -22.03
C HIS A 276 -6.23 12.05 -21.38
N TYR A 277 -5.79 11.78 -20.15
CA TYR A 277 -5.03 12.72 -19.32
C TYR A 277 -3.53 12.68 -19.59
N THR A 278 -3.03 11.57 -20.14
CA THR A 278 -1.59 11.31 -20.27
C THR A 278 -1.11 11.27 -21.71
N GLY A 279 -2.00 11.54 -22.68
CA GLY A 279 -1.68 11.52 -24.10
C GLY A 279 -1.29 10.12 -24.60
N GLY A 280 -1.94 9.07 -24.08
CA GLY A 280 -1.67 7.69 -24.48
C GLY A 280 -0.52 6.98 -23.73
N LYS A 281 0.17 7.67 -22.81
CA LYS A 281 1.31 7.08 -22.09
C LYS A 281 0.88 6.11 -21.01
N PHE A 282 -0.23 6.38 -20.32
CA PHE A 282 -0.88 5.45 -19.42
C PHE A 282 -2.11 4.86 -20.07
N ARG A 283 -2.30 3.55 -19.86
CA ARG A 283 -3.43 2.79 -20.38
C ARG A 283 -3.88 1.79 -19.33
N SER A 284 -5.16 1.85 -19.01
CA SER A 284 -5.85 0.98 -18.07
C SER A 284 -6.46 -0.21 -18.81
N HIS A 285 -6.42 -1.40 -18.19
CA HIS A 285 -7.17 -2.57 -18.64
C HIS A 285 -7.95 -3.13 -17.46
N GLU A 286 -9.25 -3.36 -17.65
CA GLU A 286 -10.13 -3.89 -16.61
C GLU A 286 -10.18 -5.42 -16.69
N LEU A 287 -9.90 -6.06 -15.56
CA LEU A 287 -9.92 -7.50 -15.36
C LEU A 287 -11.15 -7.83 -14.50
N ASP A 288 -12.20 -8.34 -15.14
CA ASP A 288 -13.43 -8.73 -14.47
C ASP A 288 -13.23 -10.02 -13.65
N ILE A 289 -13.29 -9.96 -12.34
CA ILE A 289 -13.08 -11.15 -11.49
C ILE A 289 -14.35 -11.97 -11.26
N CYS A 290 -15.46 -11.63 -11.93
CA CYS A 290 -16.68 -12.42 -11.88
C CYS A 290 -16.61 -13.65 -12.80
N TYR A 291 -17.39 -14.67 -12.46
CA TYR A 291 -17.61 -15.84 -13.30
C TYR A 291 -19.02 -16.42 -13.11
N PRO A 292 -19.54 -17.18 -14.11
CA PRO A 292 -20.89 -17.72 -14.03
C PRO A 292 -21.07 -18.66 -12.83
N VAL A 293 -22.13 -18.43 -12.06
CA VAL A 293 -22.56 -19.27 -10.92
C VAL A 293 -22.75 -20.73 -11.34
N ALA A 294 -23.17 -20.95 -12.59
CA ALA A 294 -23.33 -22.28 -13.17
C ALA A 294 -22.05 -23.12 -13.21
N TRP A 295 -20.86 -22.50 -13.12
CA TRP A 295 -19.59 -23.22 -13.07
C TRP A 295 -19.32 -23.84 -11.69
N GLY A 296 -20.08 -23.46 -10.66
CA GLY A 296 -19.90 -23.92 -9.30
C GLY A 296 -18.55 -23.52 -8.70
N LYS A 297 -18.22 -24.10 -7.55
CA LYS A 297 -16.98 -23.81 -6.82
C LYS A 297 -15.72 -24.18 -7.60
N GLU A 298 -15.81 -25.17 -8.49
CA GLU A 298 -14.70 -25.66 -9.31
C GLU A 298 -14.27 -24.65 -10.38
N GLY A 299 -15.17 -23.73 -10.77
CA GLY A 299 -14.91 -22.68 -11.76
C GLY A 299 -13.85 -21.67 -11.33
N ILE A 300 -13.58 -21.53 -10.03
CA ILE A 300 -12.68 -20.51 -9.49
C ILE A 300 -11.25 -20.62 -10.04
N GLU A 301 -10.71 -21.83 -10.15
CA GLU A 301 -9.34 -22.03 -10.62
C GLU A 301 -9.20 -21.73 -12.10
N ALA A 302 -10.20 -22.12 -12.90
CA ALA A 302 -10.23 -21.83 -14.33
C ALA A 302 -10.30 -20.32 -14.57
N ARG A 303 -11.13 -19.60 -13.81
CA ARG A 303 -11.21 -18.14 -13.93
C ARG A 303 -9.92 -17.45 -13.45
N LEU A 304 -9.33 -17.88 -12.33
CA LEU A 304 -8.05 -17.35 -11.85
C LEU A 304 -6.91 -17.56 -12.87
N ALA A 305 -6.83 -18.75 -13.47
CA ALA A 305 -5.84 -19.03 -14.52
C ALA A 305 -6.06 -18.15 -15.77
N SER A 306 -7.32 -17.97 -16.18
CA SER A 306 -7.69 -17.06 -17.27
C SER A 306 -7.30 -15.61 -16.96
N LEU A 307 -7.56 -15.12 -15.75
CA LEU A 307 -7.22 -13.76 -15.32
C LEU A 307 -5.71 -13.52 -15.32
N CYS A 308 -4.91 -14.51 -14.89
CA CYS A 308 -3.46 -14.43 -14.92
C CYS A 308 -2.91 -14.34 -16.35
N ALA A 309 -3.49 -15.11 -17.27
CA ALA A 309 -3.14 -15.05 -18.69
C ALA A 309 -3.55 -13.70 -19.31
N GLU A 310 -4.78 -13.25 -19.05
CA GLU A 310 -5.30 -11.96 -19.52
C GLU A 310 -4.45 -10.78 -19.01
N ALA A 311 -4.09 -10.79 -17.72
CA ALA A 311 -3.19 -9.79 -17.14
C ALA A 311 -1.83 -9.76 -17.84
N THR A 312 -1.26 -10.94 -18.15
CA THR A 312 0.01 -11.05 -18.88
C THR A 312 -0.09 -10.47 -20.29
N ASP A 313 -1.16 -10.79 -21.01
CA ASP A 313 -1.38 -10.33 -22.38
C ASP A 313 -1.68 -8.83 -22.42
N ALA A 314 -2.44 -8.30 -21.46
CA ALA A 314 -2.68 -6.88 -21.30
C ALA A 314 -1.36 -6.10 -21.08
N VAL A 315 -0.52 -6.55 -20.15
CA VAL A 315 0.77 -5.90 -19.88
C VAL A 315 1.67 -5.92 -21.12
N ARG A 316 1.72 -7.06 -21.83
CA ARG A 316 2.49 -7.18 -23.08
C ARG A 316 1.93 -6.31 -24.22
N SER A 317 0.64 -6.04 -24.20
CA SER A 317 -0.04 -5.16 -25.16
C SER A 317 0.12 -3.66 -24.83
N GLY A 318 0.88 -3.33 -23.78
CA GLY A 318 1.23 -1.97 -23.40
C GLY A 318 0.25 -1.32 -22.41
N PHE A 319 -0.65 -2.10 -21.78
CA PHE A 319 -1.41 -1.62 -20.63
C PHE A 319 -0.50 -1.61 -19.40
N ASN A 320 -0.52 -0.51 -18.66
CA ASN A 320 0.38 -0.28 -17.53
C ASN A 320 -0.35 0.04 -16.22
N ILE A 321 -1.69 -0.01 -16.25
CA ILE A 321 -2.54 -0.08 -15.07
C ILE A 321 -3.52 -1.23 -15.31
N LEU A 322 -3.56 -2.20 -14.40
CA LEU A 322 -4.59 -3.23 -14.41
C LEU A 322 -5.58 -2.93 -13.28
N ILE A 323 -6.86 -2.92 -13.63
CA ILE A 323 -7.98 -2.71 -12.70
C ILE A 323 -8.60 -4.08 -12.44
N VAL A 324 -8.44 -4.61 -11.24
CA VAL A 324 -9.07 -5.86 -10.80
C VAL A 324 -10.46 -5.49 -10.26
N SER A 325 -11.52 -5.85 -10.98
CA SER A 325 -12.89 -5.37 -10.68
C SER A 325 -13.87 -6.51 -10.43
N ASP A 326 -14.67 -6.42 -9.37
CA ASP A 326 -15.83 -7.29 -9.09
C ASP A 326 -17.19 -6.63 -9.38
N ARG A 327 -17.17 -5.51 -10.13
CA ARG A 327 -18.33 -4.66 -10.36
C ARG A 327 -19.47 -5.32 -11.14
N GLN A 328 -19.16 -6.36 -11.91
CA GLN A 328 -20.12 -7.11 -12.74
C GLN A 328 -20.88 -8.20 -11.96
N VAL A 329 -20.81 -8.22 -10.63
CA VAL A 329 -21.57 -9.19 -9.83
C VAL A 329 -23.09 -9.01 -10.03
N ASP A 330 -23.76 -10.10 -10.34
CA ASP A 330 -25.22 -10.14 -10.55
C ASP A 330 -25.79 -11.52 -10.18
N ARG A 331 -27.06 -11.77 -10.47
CA ARG A 331 -27.71 -13.05 -10.13
C ARG A 331 -27.02 -14.27 -10.76
N GLU A 332 -26.44 -14.12 -11.94
CA GLU A 332 -25.85 -15.20 -12.74
C GLU A 332 -24.31 -15.26 -12.63
N HIS A 333 -23.67 -14.18 -12.17
CA HIS A 333 -22.22 -14.03 -12.08
C HIS A 333 -21.79 -13.73 -10.63
N MET A 334 -21.00 -14.62 -10.04
CA MET A 334 -20.42 -14.42 -8.71
C MET A 334 -19.00 -13.87 -8.80
N ALA A 335 -18.60 -13.07 -7.82
CA ALA A 335 -17.25 -12.53 -7.73
C ALA A 335 -16.27 -13.52 -7.07
N ILE A 336 -15.07 -13.65 -7.64
CA ILE A 336 -13.93 -14.19 -6.90
C ILE A 336 -13.62 -13.24 -5.73
N PRO A 337 -13.31 -13.73 -4.52
CA PRO A 337 -12.84 -12.87 -3.44
C PRO A 337 -11.70 -11.96 -3.92
N ALA A 338 -11.88 -10.64 -3.85
CA ALA A 338 -10.95 -9.67 -4.44
C ALA A 338 -9.51 -9.84 -3.94
N LEU A 339 -9.33 -10.23 -2.67
CA LEU A 339 -8.03 -10.57 -2.09
C LEU A 339 -7.32 -11.71 -2.84
N LEU A 340 -8.05 -12.78 -3.16
CA LEU A 340 -7.53 -13.94 -3.86
C LEU A 340 -7.15 -13.59 -5.30
N ALA A 341 -8.02 -12.88 -6.01
CA ALA A 341 -7.76 -12.46 -7.39
C ALA A 341 -6.55 -11.51 -7.47
N THR A 342 -6.50 -10.52 -6.57
CA THR A 342 -5.39 -9.56 -6.48
C THR A 342 -4.06 -10.28 -6.23
N SER A 343 -4.02 -11.18 -5.24
CA SER A 343 -2.79 -11.90 -4.90
C SER A 343 -2.36 -12.85 -6.03
N ALA A 344 -3.30 -13.56 -6.66
CA ALA A 344 -3.01 -14.44 -7.79
C ALA A 344 -2.38 -13.67 -8.97
N ILE A 345 -2.98 -12.53 -9.35
CA ILE A 345 -2.46 -11.68 -10.43
C ILE A 345 -1.10 -11.09 -10.05
N HIS A 346 -0.96 -10.58 -8.82
CA HIS A 346 0.29 -10.02 -8.32
C HIS A 346 1.44 -11.03 -8.39
N GLN A 347 1.25 -12.23 -7.80
CA GLN A 347 2.25 -13.29 -7.80
C GLN A 347 2.59 -13.75 -9.21
N HIS A 348 1.57 -13.94 -10.06
CA HIS A 348 1.80 -14.34 -11.46
C HIS A 348 2.66 -13.33 -12.22
N LEU A 349 2.37 -12.04 -12.09
CA LEU A 349 3.15 -10.99 -12.73
C LEU A 349 4.56 -10.88 -12.14
N VAL A 350 4.76 -11.15 -10.86
CA VAL A 350 6.09 -11.21 -10.23
C VAL A 350 6.90 -12.36 -10.82
N GLU A 351 6.33 -13.57 -10.89
CA GLU A 351 7.01 -14.75 -11.43
C GLU A 351 7.36 -14.60 -12.92
N ARG A 352 6.56 -13.82 -13.67
CA ARG A 352 6.83 -13.49 -15.08
C ARG A 352 7.77 -12.31 -15.29
N GLY A 353 8.18 -11.60 -14.22
CA GLY A 353 9.00 -10.39 -14.31
C GLY A 353 8.27 -9.19 -14.92
N LEU A 354 6.92 -9.17 -14.85
CA LEU A 354 6.06 -8.14 -15.43
C LEU A 354 5.48 -7.18 -14.39
N ARG A 355 5.52 -7.51 -13.09
CA ARG A 355 4.90 -6.68 -12.04
C ARG A 355 5.50 -5.27 -11.94
N THR A 356 6.77 -5.08 -12.32
CA THR A 356 7.41 -3.74 -12.35
C THR A 356 6.95 -2.90 -13.53
N SER A 357 6.27 -3.47 -14.53
CA SER A 357 5.82 -2.77 -15.74
C SER A 357 4.38 -2.29 -15.65
N THR A 358 3.65 -2.63 -14.59
CA THR A 358 2.25 -2.28 -14.42
C THR A 358 1.89 -1.99 -12.97
N GLY A 359 0.93 -1.09 -12.77
CA GLY A 359 0.27 -0.91 -11.49
C GLY A 359 -0.94 -1.82 -11.33
N LEU A 360 -1.33 -2.07 -10.07
CA LEU A 360 -2.52 -2.85 -9.72
C LEU A 360 -3.48 -2.00 -8.90
N VAL A 361 -4.66 -1.74 -9.46
CA VAL A 361 -5.76 -1.04 -8.82
C VAL A 361 -6.89 -2.03 -8.57
N VAL A 362 -7.46 -2.04 -7.36
CA VAL A 362 -8.55 -2.97 -7.01
C VAL A 362 -9.85 -2.20 -6.87
N GLU A 363 -10.80 -2.44 -7.75
CA GLU A 363 -12.18 -1.95 -7.64
C GLU A 363 -13.03 -3.07 -7.03
N THR A 364 -13.43 -2.93 -5.76
CA THR A 364 -14.09 -4.03 -5.05
C THR A 364 -15.28 -3.61 -4.21
N GLY A 365 -16.31 -4.45 -4.24
CA GLY A 365 -17.46 -4.39 -3.37
C GLY A 365 -17.21 -4.95 -1.97
N SER A 366 -16.14 -5.72 -1.74
CA SER A 366 -15.89 -6.40 -0.46
C SER A 366 -15.09 -5.58 0.58
N ALA A 367 -14.38 -4.54 0.15
CA ALA A 367 -13.54 -3.72 1.03
C ALA A 367 -14.36 -2.66 1.78
N ARG A 368 -14.40 -2.77 3.11
CA ARG A 368 -15.14 -1.84 3.99
C ARG A 368 -14.47 -1.58 5.33
N GLU A 369 -13.62 -2.49 5.80
CA GLU A 369 -12.85 -2.35 7.04
C GLU A 369 -11.38 -2.07 6.74
N VAL A 370 -10.71 -1.37 7.67
CA VAL A 370 -9.26 -1.09 7.60
C VAL A 370 -8.44 -2.36 7.30
N HIS A 371 -8.83 -3.49 7.87
CA HIS A 371 -8.14 -4.76 7.65
C HIS A 371 -8.21 -5.23 6.18
N HIS A 372 -9.33 -5.00 5.49
CA HIS A 372 -9.51 -5.40 4.09
C HIS A 372 -8.54 -4.61 3.20
N PHE A 373 -8.44 -3.29 3.41
CA PHE A 373 -7.49 -2.44 2.67
C PHE A 373 -6.04 -2.83 2.96
N ALA A 374 -5.69 -3.12 4.22
CA ALA A 374 -4.35 -3.56 4.58
C ALA A 374 -3.98 -4.90 3.91
N LEU A 375 -4.92 -5.85 3.83
CA LEU A 375 -4.69 -7.11 3.13
C LEU A 375 -4.50 -6.89 1.62
N LEU A 376 -5.40 -6.14 0.97
CA LEU A 376 -5.26 -5.83 -0.45
C LEU A 376 -3.91 -5.16 -0.77
N ALA A 377 -3.49 -4.21 0.05
CA ALA A 377 -2.17 -3.58 -0.04
C ALA A 377 -1.03 -4.59 0.13
N GLY A 378 -1.07 -5.39 1.21
CA GLY A 378 -0.05 -6.38 1.54
C GLY A 378 0.13 -7.46 0.48
N TYR A 379 -0.87 -7.70 -0.36
CA TYR A 379 -0.82 -8.63 -1.50
C TYR A 379 -0.77 -7.95 -2.87
N GLY A 380 -0.45 -6.65 -2.92
CA GLY A 380 0.07 -5.99 -4.14
C GLY A 380 -0.80 -4.89 -4.73
N ALA A 381 -1.91 -4.50 -4.10
CA ALA A 381 -2.73 -3.37 -4.56
C ALA A 381 -2.05 -2.02 -4.25
N GLU A 382 -1.80 -1.22 -5.28
CA GLU A 382 -1.24 0.13 -5.14
C GLU A 382 -2.32 1.17 -4.85
N ALA A 383 -3.55 0.91 -5.29
CA ALA A 383 -4.73 1.70 -5.00
C ALA A 383 -5.98 0.80 -4.91
N ILE A 384 -6.96 1.20 -4.11
CA ILE A 384 -8.22 0.48 -3.88
C ILE A 384 -9.38 1.45 -3.99
N HIS A 385 -10.36 1.11 -4.84
CA HIS A 385 -11.64 1.79 -4.96
C HIS A 385 -12.76 0.94 -4.35
N PRO A 386 -13.22 1.26 -3.11
CA PRO A 386 -14.26 0.50 -2.42
C PRO A 386 -15.68 0.96 -2.84
N TYR A 387 -16.05 0.75 -4.12
CA TYR A 387 -17.26 1.35 -4.70
C TYR A 387 -18.53 1.06 -3.89
N LEU A 388 -18.71 -0.19 -3.42
CA LEU A 388 -19.92 -0.59 -2.71
C LEU A 388 -20.01 0.04 -1.32
N ALA A 389 -18.87 0.19 -0.64
CA ALA A 389 -18.82 0.89 0.63
C ALA A 389 -19.19 2.36 0.45
N MET A 390 -18.72 3.01 -0.61
CA MET A 390 -19.05 4.41 -0.91
C MET A 390 -20.53 4.61 -1.26
N GLU A 391 -21.10 3.74 -2.10
CA GLU A 391 -22.54 3.74 -2.41
C GLU A 391 -23.40 3.52 -1.15
N THR A 392 -22.98 2.58 -0.31
CA THR A 392 -23.64 2.29 0.98
C THR A 392 -23.59 3.50 1.92
N LEU A 393 -22.44 4.17 2.02
CA LEU A 393 -22.28 5.38 2.83
C LEU A 393 -23.14 6.53 2.31
N ALA A 394 -23.26 6.69 0.99
CA ALA A 394 -24.11 7.70 0.37
C ALA A 394 -25.60 7.47 0.69
N GLU A 395 -26.04 6.21 0.77
CA GLU A 395 -27.39 5.87 1.23
C GLU A 395 -27.56 6.11 2.73
N MET A 396 -26.61 5.65 3.55
CA MET A 396 -26.62 5.81 5.01
C MET A 396 -26.61 7.28 5.45
N ALA A 397 -25.92 8.15 4.70
CA ALA A 397 -25.78 9.57 5.01
C ALA A 397 -27.14 10.27 5.25
N LYS A 398 -28.21 9.82 4.58
CA LYS A 398 -29.57 10.34 4.73
C LYS A 398 -30.18 10.10 6.11
N GLY A 399 -29.70 9.09 6.85
CA GLY A 399 -30.23 8.68 8.15
C GLY A 399 -29.24 8.82 9.31
N LEU A 400 -27.99 9.21 9.04
CA LEU A 400 -26.98 9.42 10.08
C LEU A 400 -27.21 10.75 10.80
N SER A 401 -26.93 10.78 12.10
CA SER A 401 -27.06 12.00 12.91
C SER A 401 -26.13 13.11 12.40
N GLY A 402 -26.66 14.32 12.23
CA GLY A 402 -25.88 15.52 11.90
C GLY A 402 -25.98 16.01 10.45
N ASP A 403 -26.98 15.56 9.67
CA ASP A 403 -27.22 15.96 8.27
C ASP A 403 -25.92 15.95 7.43
N LEU A 404 -25.15 14.86 7.55
CA LEU A 404 -23.93 14.67 6.78
C LEU A 404 -24.27 14.52 5.30
N SER A 405 -23.65 15.34 4.45
CA SER A 405 -23.76 15.12 3.00
C SER A 405 -23.07 13.81 2.60
N PRO A 406 -23.54 13.12 1.54
CA PRO A 406 -22.88 11.92 1.02
C PRO A 406 -21.38 12.09 0.78
N GLU A 407 -20.99 13.23 0.21
CA GLU A 407 -19.60 13.55 -0.10
C GLU A 407 -18.76 13.68 1.17
N LYS A 408 -19.34 14.26 2.23
CA LYS A 408 -18.64 14.37 3.51
C LYS A 408 -18.52 13.03 4.23
N ALA A 409 -19.55 12.18 4.16
CA ALA A 409 -19.51 10.82 4.69
C ALA A 409 -18.41 9.99 4.02
N ILE A 410 -18.31 10.04 2.68
CA ILE A 410 -17.27 9.36 1.91
C ILE A 410 -15.88 9.91 2.28
N LYS A 411 -15.71 11.24 2.32
CA LYS A 411 -14.44 11.87 2.69
C LYS A 411 -13.98 11.48 4.11
N ASN A 412 -14.91 11.43 5.05
CA ASN A 412 -14.63 11.00 6.42
C ASN A 412 -14.23 9.52 6.47
N PHE A 413 -14.94 8.64 5.74
CA PHE A 413 -14.59 7.24 5.62
C PHE A 413 -13.18 7.04 5.05
N VAL A 414 -12.86 7.70 3.94
CA VAL A 414 -11.53 7.65 3.32
C VAL A 414 -10.43 8.08 4.31
N LYS A 415 -10.67 9.17 5.05
CA LYS A 415 -9.76 9.63 6.12
C LYS A 415 -9.63 8.63 7.26
N ALA A 416 -10.73 7.98 7.67
CA ALA A 416 -10.72 6.94 8.70
C ALA A 416 -9.89 5.73 8.28
N ILE A 417 -10.06 5.26 7.03
CA ILE A 417 -9.25 4.18 6.47
C ILE A 417 -7.78 4.59 6.39
N GLY A 418 -7.46 5.81 5.96
CA GLY A 418 -6.07 6.31 5.94
C GLY A 418 -5.41 6.27 7.32
N LYS A 419 -6.06 6.81 8.36
CA LYS A 419 -5.58 6.69 9.75
C LYS A 419 -5.44 5.24 10.18
N GLY A 420 -6.41 4.40 9.82
CA GLY A 420 -6.40 2.97 10.10
C GLY A 420 -5.21 2.25 9.46
N LEU A 421 -4.88 2.56 8.20
CA LEU A 421 -3.73 2.00 7.50
C LEU A 421 -2.42 2.41 8.18
N GLN A 422 -2.27 3.70 8.53
CA GLN A 422 -1.11 4.16 9.32
C GLN A 422 -0.97 3.36 10.61
N LYS A 423 -2.07 3.16 11.35
CA LYS A 423 -2.06 2.31 12.55
C LYS A 423 -1.64 0.86 12.26
N VAL A 424 -2.14 0.24 11.19
CA VAL A 424 -1.77 -1.15 10.86
C VAL A 424 -0.30 -1.27 10.48
N MET A 425 0.22 -0.36 9.65
CA MET A 425 1.64 -0.35 9.26
C MET A 425 2.55 -0.11 10.47
N SER A 426 2.15 0.81 11.37
CA SER A 426 2.95 1.19 12.52
C SER A 426 3.13 0.05 13.52
N LYS A 427 2.23 -0.95 13.56
CA LYS A 427 2.37 -2.17 14.39
C LYS A 427 3.64 -2.96 14.08
N MET A 428 4.12 -2.92 12.84
CA MET A 428 5.38 -3.55 12.42
C MET A 428 6.54 -2.53 12.34
N GLY A 429 6.28 -1.27 12.67
CA GLY A 429 7.26 -0.19 12.51
C GLY A 429 7.51 0.21 11.06
N ILE A 430 6.56 -0.06 10.16
CA ILE A 430 6.63 0.35 8.75
C ILE A 430 6.05 1.76 8.63
N SER A 431 6.75 2.65 7.91
CA SER A 431 6.38 4.06 7.80
C SER A 431 5.68 4.41 6.50
N THR A 432 5.93 3.70 5.40
CA THR A 432 5.35 4.04 4.09
C THR A 432 4.46 2.95 3.51
N TYR A 433 3.37 3.37 2.86
CA TYR A 433 2.48 2.47 2.13
C TYR A 433 3.19 1.72 0.99
N MET A 434 4.16 2.36 0.34
CA MET A 434 4.96 1.72 -0.71
C MET A 434 5.75 0.52 -0.17
N SER A 435 6.42 0.67 0.97
CA SER A 435 7.13 -0.46 1.62
C SER A 435 6.18 -1.53 2.14
N TYR A 436 4.95 -1.15 2.49
CA TYR A 436 3.92 -2.09 2.92
C TYR A 436 3.30 -2.89 1.76
N THR A 437 3.28 -2.34 0.56
CA THR A 437 2.65 -2.99 -0.61
C THR A 437 3.43 -4.24 -1.01
N GLY A 438 2.75 -5.40 -1.06
CA GLY A 438 3.38 -6.69 -1.37
C GLY A 438 4.23 -7.31 -0.25
N SER A 439 4.27 -6.69 0.93
CA SER A 439 5.12 -7.14 2.05
C SER A 439 4.58 -8.36 2.83
N GLN A 440 3.30 -8.73 2.62
CA GLN A 440 2.65 -9.88 3.26
C GLN A 440 2.82 -9.96 4.79
N ILE A 441 2.59 -8.85 5.51
CA ILE A 441 2.70 -8.78 6.98
C ILE A 441 1.48 -9.41 7.67
N PHE A 442 1.20 -10.67 7.32
CA PHE A 442 0.05 -11.42 7.78
C PHE A 442 0.41 -12.89 8.04
N GLU A 443 -0.35 -13.53 8.92
CA GLU A 443 -0.38 -14.97 9.10
C GLU A 443 -1.77 -15.50 8.72
N ALA A 444 -1.81 -16.57 7.94
CA ALA A 444 -3.05 -17.26 7.57
C ALA A 444 -3.37 -18.38 8.57
N ILE A 445 -4.59 -18.42 9.08
CA ILE A 445 -5.07 -19.44 10.02
C ILE A 445 -6.28 -20.13 9.41
N GLY A 446 -6.18 -21.45 9.19
CA GLY A 446 -7.25 -22.26 8.64
C GLY A 446 -7.29 -22.34 7.12
N LEU A 447 -6.20 -21.99 6.44
CA LEU A 447 -6.03 -22.14 4.99
C LEU A 447 -4.98 -23.22 4.71
N ASN A 448 -5.23 -24.12 3.77
CA ASN A 448 -4.28 -25.19 3.47
C ASN A 448 -3.01 -24.67 2.74
N HIS A 449 -1.93 -25.45 2.82
CA HIS A 449 -0.66 -25.08 2.18
C HIS A 449 -0.77 -24.97 0.66
N GLU A 450 -1.58 -25.81 0.01
CA GLU A 450 -1.76 -25.76 -1.45
C GLU A 450 -2.32 -24.41 -1.93
N LEU A 451 -3.30 -23.84 -1.22
CA LEU A 451 -3.84 -22.52 -1.49
C LEU A 451 -2.79 -21.44 -1.25
N ILE A 452 -2.07 -21.52 -0.14
CA ILE A 452 -1.06 -20.52 0.26
C ILE A 452 0.11 -20.52 -0.72
N ASP A 453 0.68 -21.68 -1.03
CA ASP A 453 1.84 -21.80 -1.93
C ASP A 453 1.51 -21.33 -3.35
N LYS A 454 0.26 -21.51 -3.79
CA LYS A 454 -0.20 -21.12 -5.12
C LYS A 454 -0.57 -19.65 -5.22
N TYR A 455 -1.30 -19.09 -4.25
CA TYR A 455 -1.89 -17.76 -4.38
C TYR A 455 -1.37 -16.73 -3.37
N PHE A 456 -0.78 -17.15 -2.25
CA PHE A 456 -0.28 -16.27 -1.18
C PHE A 456 1.16 -16.64 -0.77
N LYS A 457 1.97 -17.00 -1.78
CA LYS A 457 3.32 -17.55 -1.60
C LYS A 457 4.18 -16.68 -0.71
N GLY A 458 4.72 -17.28 0.35
CA GLY A 458 5.52 -16.60 1.39
C GLY A 458 4.77 -16.36 2.70
N THR A 459 3.44 -16.48 2.71
CA THR A 459 2.62 -16.32 3.91
C THR A 459 2.68 -17.56 4.81
N SER A 460 2.86 -17.36 6.12
CA SER A 460 2.82 -18.46 7.09
C SER A 460 1.40 -19.00 7.24
N SER A 461 1.23 -20.31 7.23
CA SER A 461 -0.01 -20.97 7.62
C SER A 461 0.24 -22.25 8.38
N ASN A 462 0.52 -22.10 9.68
CA ASN A 462 0.89 -23.22 10.56
C ASN A 462 -0.30 -24.15 10.87
N VAL A 463 -1.52 -23.60 10.84
CA VAL A 463 -2.75 -24.35 11.02
C VAL A 463 -3.47 -24.36 9.68
N GLY A 464 -3.34 -25.49 8.97
CA GLY A 464 -4.02 -25.72 7.70
C GLY A 464 -5.55 -25.74 7.85
N GLY A 465 -6.26 -25.80 6.73
CA GLY A 465 -7.72 -25.91 6.75
C GLY A 465 -8.31 -26.00 5.36
N ILE A 466 -9.14 -25.03 5.01
CA ILE A 466 -9.87 -25.03 3.75
C ILE A 466 -8.97 -24.72 2.55
N GLY A 467 -9.32 -25.26 1.38
CA GLY A 467 -8.67 -24.96 0.11
C GLY A 467 -9.44 -23.94 -0.72
N VAL A 468 -9.01 -23.76 -1.97
CA VAL A 468 -9.60 -22.77 -2.89
C VAL A 468 -11.06 -23.08 -3.24
N PHE A 469 -11.42 -24.36 -3.32
CA PHE A 469 -12.79 -24.77 -3.65
C PHE A 469 -13.75 -24.52 -2.49
N GLU A 470 -13.30 -24.71 -1.26
CA GLU A 470 -14.09 -24.37 -0.07
C GLU A 470 -14.25 -22.85 0.08
N VAL A 471 -13.21 -22.06 -0.20
CA VAL A 471 -13.32 -20.59 -0.26
C VAL A 471 -14.35 -20.16 -1.31
N ALA A 472 -14.35 -20.81 -2.49
CA ALA A 472 -15.34 -20.56 -3.54
C ALA A 472 -16.75 -20.98 -3.12
N GLU A 473 -16.88 -22.11 -2.42
CA GLU A 473 -18.16 -22.59 -1.87
C GLU A 473 -18.74 -21.61 -0.84
N GLU A 474 -17.92 -21.03 0.05
CA GLU A 474 -18.37 -19.97 0.98
C GLU A 474 -18.89 -18.74 0.23
N ALA A 475 -18.17 -18.29 -0.80
CA ALA A 475 -18.61 -17.18 -1.65
C ALA A 475 -19.91 -17.52 -2.40
N LEU A 476 -20.03 -18.74 -2.93
CA LEU A 476 -21.21 -19.22 -3.66
C LEU A 476 -22.44 -19.28 -2.75
N ARG A 477 -22.29 -19.72 -1.49
CA ARG A 477 -23.37 -19.73 -0.50
C ARG A 477 -23.86 -18.33 -0.19
N MET A 478 -22.94 -17.38 0.03
CA MET A 478 -23.30 -15.97 0.23
C MET A 478 -24.02 -15.39 -0.98
N HIS A 479 -23.55 -15.72 -2.18
CA HIS A 479 -24.17 -15.31 -3.45
C HIS A 479 -25.60 -15.85 -3.59
N HIS A 480 -25.81 -17.15 -3.34
CA HIS A 480 -27.13 -17.76 -3.40
C HIS A 480 -28.10 -17.19 -2.37
N ALA A 481 -27.62 -16.88 -1.16
CA ALA A 481 -28.43 -16.21 -0.15
C ALA A 481 -28.85 -14.81 -0.61
N ALA A 482 -27.92 -14.05 -1.20
CA ALA A 482 -28.15 -12.68 -1.65
C ALA A 482 -29.16 -12.57 -2.81
N PHE A 483 -29.19 -13.55 -3.72
CA PHE A 483 -30.09 -13.58 -4.87
C PHE A 483 -31.23 -14.60 -4.74
N GLY A 484 -31.41 -15.12 -3.52
CA GLY A 484 -32.49 -16.03 -3.15
C GLY A 484 -33.78 -15.30 -2.76
N ASP A 485 -34.77 -16.06 -2.28
CA ASP A 485 -36.07 -15.51 -1.89
C ASP A 485 -36.13 -15.06 -0.41
N ASP A 486 -35.01 -15.13 0.33
CA ASP A 486 -34.92 -14.78 1.76
C ASP A 486 -33.91 -13.63 2.00
N PRO A 487 -34.34 -12.36 1.89
CA PRO A 487 -33.43 -11.23 2.03
C PRO A 487 -33.04 -11.02 3.51
N VAL A 488 -31.78 -11.31 3.85
CA VAL A 488 -31.26 -11.26 5.23
C VAL A 488 -31.05 -9.83 5.76
N LEU A 489 -30.97 -8.82 4.88
CA LEU A 489 -30.71 -7.41 5.23
C LEU A 489 -31.90 -6.45 5.03
N ALA A 490 -33.08 -6.95 4.65
CA ALA A 490 -34.27 -6.12 4.37
C ALA A 490 -34.92 -5.51 5.62
#